data_AF-A0A5K1A5J7-F1
#
_entry.id   AF-A0A5K1A5J7-F1
#
_cell.length_a   1.000
_cell.length_b   1.000
_cell.length_c   1.000
_cell.angle_alpha   90.00
_cell.angle_beta   90.00
_cell.angle_gamma   90.00
#
_symmetry.space_group_name_H-M   'P 1'
#
loop_
_entity.id
_entity.type
_entity.pdbx_description
1 polymer ?
#
loop_
_entity_poly.entity_id
_entity_poly.type
_entity_poly.pdbx_seq_one_letter_code
_entity_poly.pdbx_strand_id
1 'polypeptide(L)' 'RQARGKWIPNWEDPYVIKEILPRNSYRLIDTNGVELADHINVLYLKKFYT' A
#
# COMPACT_ATOMS: atom_id res chain seq x y z
N ARG A 1 -22.30 3.37 5.03
CA ARG A 1 -21.06 4.17 4.95
C ARG A 1 -20.54 4.31 6.38
N GLN A 2 -19.63 3.44 6.83
CA GLN A 2 -19.11 3.48 8.21
C GLN A 2 -18.38 4.81 8.42
N ALA A 3 -18.73 5.52 9.50
CA ALA A 3 -18.03 6.73 9.88
C ALA A 3 -16.59 6.34 10.27
N ARG A 4 -15.59 6.87 9.55
CA ARG A 4 -14.20 6.73 9.96
C ARG A 4 -14.04 7.48 11.28
N GLY A 5 -13.93 6.76 12.38
CA GLY A 5 -13.70 7.33 13.71
C GLY A 5 -12.39 8.11 13.71
N LYS A 6 -12.30 9.14 14.56
CA LYS A 6 -11.13 10.03 14.71
C LYS A 6 -9.79 9.29 14.90
N TRP A 7 -9.86 8.05 15.40
CA TRP A 7 -8.71 7.24 15.79
C TRP A 7 -8.45 6.05 14.86
N ILE A 8 -9.11 5.98 13.70
CA ILE A 8 -8.86 4.93 12.72
C ILE A 8 -7.65 5.34 11.86
N PRO A 9 -6.68 4.44 11.61
CA PRO A 9 -5.59 4.71 10.69
C PRO A 9 -6.10 5.13 9.30
N ASN A 10 -5.45 6.14 8.71
CA ASN A 10 -5.73 6.56 7.33
C ASN A 10 -4.92 5.74 6.29
N TRP A 11 -4.13 4.78 6.77
CA TRP A 11 -3.33 3.88 5.95
C TRP A 11 -3.94 2.50 6.03
N GLU A 12 -3.91 1.78 4.91
CA GLU A 12 -4.28 0.38 4.86
C GLU A 12 -3.17 -0.50 5.45
N ASP A 13 -3.41 -1.80 5.45
CA ASP A 13 -2.48 -2.82 5.90
C ASP A 13 -1.11 -2.73 5.19
N PRO A 14 -0.04 -3.26 5.80
CA PRO A 14 1.27 -3.27 5.17
C PRO A 14 1.27 -4.14 3.91
N TYR A 15 1.99 -3.66 2.90
CA TYR A 15 2.23 -4.36 1.63
C TYR A 15 3.72 -4.62 1.44
N VAL A 16 4.05 -5.60 0.61
CA VAL A 16 5.41 -5.88 0.16
C VAL A 16 5.58 -5.36 -1.26
N ILE A 17 6.73 -4.75 -1.56
CA ILE A 17 7.07 -4.32 -2.92
C ILE A 17 7.45 -5.56 -3.71
N LYS A 18 6.66 -5.88 -4.75
CA LYS A 18 6.94 -6.97 -5.68
C LYS A 18 7.89 -6.53 -6.80
N GLU A 19 7.65 -5.35 -7.37
CA GLU A 19 8.42 -4.81 -8.50
C GLU A 19 8.54 -3.29 -8.41
N ILE A 20 9.72 -2.78 -8.79
CA ILE A 20 9.99 -1.35 -8.96
C ILE A 20 9.79 -0.99 -10.42
N LEU A 21 8.82 -0.12 -10.70
CA LEU A 21 8.50 0.33 -12.04
C LEU A 21 9.08 1.74 -12.29
N PRO A 22 9.20 2.15 -13.57
CA PRO A 22 9.54 3.53 -13.91
C PRO A 22 8.56 4.55 -13.31
N ARG A 23 8.96 5.83 -13.32
CA ARG A 23 8.11 6.97 -12.90
C ARG A 23 7.62 6.85 -11.46
N ASN A 24 8.46 6.35 -10.57
CA ASN A 24 8.21 6.26 -9.13
C ASN A 24 6.94 5.45 -8.80
N SER A 25 6.74 4.33 -9.47
CA SER A 25 5.62 3.43 -9.23
C SER A 25 6.08 2.04 -8.83
N TYR A 26 5.23 1.32 -8.09
CA TYR A 26 5.51 -0.03 -7.60
C TYR A 26 4.32 -0.94 -7.85
N ARG A 27 4.61 -2.23 -8.09
CA ARG A 27 3.63 -3.30 -7.90
C ARG A 27 3.73 -3.81 -6.48
N LEU A 28 2.58 -3.97 -5.84
CA LEU A 28 2.48 -4.38 -4.45
C LEU A 28 1.80 -5.73 -4.35
N ILE A 29 2.19 -6.48 -3.32
CA ILE A 29 1.57 -7.74 -2.93
C ILE A 29 1.17 -7.65 -1.47
N ASP A 30 -0.01 -8.18 -1.13
CA ASP A 30 -0.47 -8.25 0.24
C ASP A 30 0.30 -9.32 1.04
N THR A 31 0.02 -9.41 2.34
CA THR A 31 0.64 -10.37 3.25
C THR A 31 0.27 -11.83 2.95
N ASN A 32 -0.76 -12.08 2.13
CA ASN A 32 -1.20 -13.40 1.69
C ASN A 32 -0.63 -13.79 0.31
N GLY A 33 0.13 -12.91 -0.34
CA GLY A 33 0.66 -13.16 -1.68
C GLY A 33 -0.28 -12.75 -2.83
N VAL A 34 -1.33 -11.98 -2.56
CA VAL A 34 -2.24 -11.46 -3.58
C VAL A 34 -1.71 -10.14 -4.13
N GLU A 35 -1.49 -10.09 -5.45
CA GLU A 35 -1.03 -8.89 -6.13
C GLU A 35 -2.16 -7.86 -6.28
N LEU A 36 -1.84 -6.59 -6.04
CA LEU A 36 -2.77 -5.50 -6.31
C LEU A 36 -2.89 -5.30 -7.83
N ALA A 37 -4.12 -5.12 -8.31
CA ALA A 37 -4.41 -4.98 -9.73
C ALA A 37 -3.67 -3.77 -10.36
N ASP A 38 -3.57 -2.67 -9.60
CA ASP A 38 -2.95 -1.44 -10.05
C ASP A 38 -1.57 -1.22 -9.44
N HIS A 39 -0.71 -0.53 -10.20
CA HIS A 39 0.55 -0.01 -9.67
C HIS A 39 0.29 1.24 -8.83
N ILE A 40 1.05 1.43 -7.76
CA ILE A 40 0.93 2.59 -6.86
C ILE A 40 2.15 3.48 -6.98
N ASN A 41 1.91 4.80 -7.01
CA ASN A 41 2.97 5.79 -6.93
C ASN A 41 3.58 5.84 -5.51
N VAL A 42 4.90 5.96 -5.40
CA VAL A 42 5.65 6.07 -4.14
C VAL A 42 5.10 7.16 -3.20
N LEU A 43 4.52 8.24 -3.75
CA LEU A 43 4.00 9.35 -2.96
C LEU A 43 2.80 8.94 -2.09
N TYR A 44 2.12 7.84 -2.44
CA TYR A 44 1.02 7.25 -1.68
C TYR A 44 1.46 6.07 -0.82
N LEU A 45 2.76 5.91 -0.56
CA LEU A 45 3.31 4.85 0.28
C LEU A 45 4.10 5.42 1.45
N LYS A 46 4.11 4.66 2.54
CA LYS A 46 4.95 4.91 3.70
C LYS A 46 5.74 3.65 4.03
N LYS A 47 7.03 3.80 4.35
CA LYS A 47 7.83 2.67 4.82
C LYS A 47 7.25 2.14 6.12
N PHE A 48 6.99 0.83 6.15
CA PHE A 48 6.61 0.13 7.36
C PHE A 48 7.86 -0.17 8.20
N TYR A 49 7.80 0.11 9.50
CA TYR A 49 8.88 -0.17 10.45
C TYR A 49 8.36 -1.20 11.45
N THR A 50 9.01 -2.35 11.50
CA THR A 50 8.79 -3.43 12.47
C THR A 50 9.65 -3.24 13.71
#